data_AF-A0AAU5X747-F1
#
_entry.id   AF-A0AAU5X747-F1
#
_cell.length_a   1.000
_cell.length_b   1.000
_cell.length_c   1.000
_cell.angle_alpha   90.00
_cell.angle_beta   90.00
_cell.angle_gamma   90.00
#
_symmetry.space_group_name_H-M   'P 1'
#
loop_
_entity.id
_entity.type
_entity.pdbx_description
1 polymer ?
#
loop_
_entity_poly.entity_id
_entity_poly.type
_entity_poly.pdbx_seq_one_letter_code
_entity_poly.pdbx_strand_id
1 'polypeptide(L)'
;MRSWRESLRPVRMDRIAVVVPADRMRAVLVRLAAAGVVEFDGPAPSPAPEAVLSALPPPATGRPELLAGEEALRARSRASTSRDGVSAIAGWAPADRVRSLSGDLACVDGAVVVLPRPRGVEVPSMLRAGGVRGSLKSLVETYGTVPYRDVDPTPLAAAAFLLMFGMMFGDVGHGALLLLIAAALAFWPRLRRFRRAWPFAAGAGLAGMVFGALYGEFFGPTGVLPALWLRPMERPVALMVAAVFVGAVLLAGAQTLGTVNRVREAGWRAALYASSGIAGVALLVGLAVVVAGGYAGLVLPVVLGAVLASLGMVLIFVGFTGEGGVFEACVELFDTVLGLGSNVASFTRLAAFGLTHTALGWIVWEGTRALWPRGTTGVAGAAAVFVAGNLLAFALEGLVVAIQALRLEYYELFSRVFQSQGRPFRPWRLPVVTEEVAPWPRGSPASH
;
A
#
# COMPACT_ATOMS: atom_id res chain seq x y z
N MET A 1 -11.40 -22.71 0.36
CA MET A 1 -10.16 -21.99 -0.03
C MET A 1 -10.54 -20.98 -1.10
N ARG A 2 -10.36 -19.67 -0.87
CA ARG A 2 -10.73 -18.64 -1.86
C ARG A 2 -9.69 -18.63 -3.00
N SER A 3 -10.15 -18.43 -4.24
CA SER A 3 -9.30 -18.43 -5.43
C SER A 3 -8.27 -17.29 -5.37
N TRP A 4 -7.02 -17.54 -5.76
CA TRP A 4 -5.95 -16.54 -5.84
C TRP A 4 -6.38 -15.28 -6.65
N ARG A 5 -7.24 -15.47 -7.66
CA ARG A 5 -7.83 -14.39 -8.48
C ARG A 5 -8.73 -13.45 -7.69
N GLU A 6 -9.45 -13.94 -6.67
CA GLU A 6 -10.28 -13.10 -5.82
C GLU A 6 -9.43 -12.21 -4.91
N SER A 7 -8.21 -12.66 -4.57
CA SER A 7 -7.29 -11.98 -3.66
C SER A 7 -6.59 -10.76 -4.28
N LEU A 8 -6.68 -10.60 -5.60
CA LEU A 8 -6.08 -9.50 -6.38
C LEU A 8 -7.11 -8.39 -6.70
N ARG A 9 -8.29 -8.42 -6.07
CA ARG A 9 -9.35 -7.44 -6.29
C ARG A 9 -9.73 -6.76 -4.98
N PRO A 10 -10.13 -5.47 -5.02
CA PRO A 10 -10.83 -4.84 -3.91
C PRO A 10 -12.03 -5.69 -3.47
N VAL A 11 -12.42 -5.54 -2.20
CA VAL A 11 -13.61 -6.23 -1.66
C VAL A 11 -14.82 -5.87 -2.50
N ARG A 12 -15.60 -6.88 -2.92
CA ARG A 12 -16.81 -6.61 -3.69
C ARG A 12 -17.79 -5.82 -2.83
N MET A 13 -18.22 -4.64 -3.31
CA MET A 13 -19.25 -3.84 -2.65
C MET A 13 -20.58 -4.05 -3.36
N ASP A 14 -21.62 -4.24 -2.57
CA ASP A 14 -22.99 -4.26 -3.06
C ASP A 14 -23.71 -3.04 -2.48
N ARG A 15 -24.57 -2.43 -3.32
CA ARG A 15 -25.46 -1.37 -2.88
C ARG A 15 -26.63 -2.05 -2.17
N ILE A 16 -26.93 -1.62 -0.96
CA ILE A 16 -28.00 -2.18 -0.15
C ILE A 16 -28.98 -1.08 0.26
N ALA A 17 -30.24 -1.46 0.42
CA ALA A 17 -31.22 -0.72 1.17
C ALA A 17 -31.54 -1.51 2.44
N VAL A 18 -31.41 -0.88 3.59
CA VAL A 18 -31.92 -1.41 4.84
C VAL A 18 -33.34 -0.89 4.99
N VAL A 19 -34.30 -1.80 5.08
CA VAL A 19 -35.74 -1.52 5.18
C VAL A 19 -36.21 -1.99 6.55
N VAL A 20 -36.91 -1.12 7.27
CA VAL A 20 -37.34 -1.37 8.65
C VAL A 20 -38.66 -0.63 8.94
N PRO A 21 -39.53 -1.15 9.82
CA PRO A 21 -40.62 -0.37 10.39
C PRO A 21 -40.12 0.95 11.00
N ALA A 22 -40.86 2.04 10.79
CA ALA A 22 -40.41 3.38 11.17
C ALA A 22 -40.13 3.52 12.68
N ASP A 23 -40.87 2.79 13.53
CA ASP A 23 -40.70 2.72 14.98
C ASP A 23 -39.41 1.99 15.42
N ARG A 24 -38.87 1.12 14.56
CA ARG A 24 -37.65 0.30 14.83
C ARG A 24 -36.37 0.86 14.22
N MET A 25 -36.44 1.98 13.50
CA MET A 25 -35.29 2.61 12.83
C MET A 25 -34.11 2.85 13.79
N ARG A 26 -34.36 3.32 15.01
CA ARG A 26 -33.31 3.55 16.02
C ARG A 26 -32.54 2.26 16.35
N ALA A 27 -33.27 1.17 16.62
CA ALA A 27 -32.67 -0.11 17.00
C ALA A 27 -31.79 -0.68 15.88
N VAL A 28 -32.27 -0.58 14.63
CA VAL A 28 -31.50 -0.96 13.44
C VAL A 28 -30.26 -0.11 13.29
N LEU A 29 -30.35 1.22 13.42
CA LEU A 29 -29.18 2.10 13.30
C LEU A 29 -28.12 1.82 14.37
N VAL A 30 -28.51 1.53 15.63
CA VAL A 30 -27.56 1.11 16.67
C VAL A 30 -26.83 -0.18 16.29
N ARG A 31 -27.56 -1.18 15.74
CA ARG A 31 -26.96 -2.43 15.26
C ARG A 31 -26.04 -2.21 14.05
N LEU A 32 -26.42 -1.35 13.12
CA LEU A 32 -25.61 -0.99 11.96
C LEU A 32 -24.31 -0.27 12.37
N ALA A 33 -24.38 0.65 13.33
CA ALA A 33 -23.21 1.33 13.89
C ALA A 33 -22.26 0.36 14.61
N ALA A 34 -22.81 -0.59 15.37
CA ALA A 34 -22.02 -1.63 16.04
C ALA A 34 -21.34 -2.57 15.04
N ALA A 35 -22.06 -2.99 14.00
CA ALA A 35 -21.53 -3.86 12.96
C ALA A 35 -20.44 -3.15 12.14
N GLY A 36 -20.63 -1.86 11.83
CA GLY A 36 -19.62 -1.03 11.20
C GLY A 36 -19.22 -1.52 9.81
N VAL A 37 -20.22 -1.96 9.03
CA VAL A 37 -20.07 -2.57 7.70
C VAL A 37 -20.86 -1.84 6.61
N VAL A 38 -21.55 -0.74 6.95
CA VAL A 38 -22.37 0.03 6.00
C VAL A 38 -21.87 1.46 5.92
N GLU A 39 -21.63 1.94 4.70
CA GLU A 39 -21.48 3.37 4.40
C GLU A 39 -22.77 3.87 3.77
N PHE A 40 -23.49 4.78 4.42
CA PHE A 40 -24.77 5.26 3.90
C PHE A 40 -24.62 6.28 2.77
N ASP A 41 -25.61 6.30 1.88
CA ASP A 41 -25.76 7.34 0.86
C ASP A 41 -26.19 8.67 1.52
N GLY A 42 -25.74 9.79 0.96
CA GLY A 42 -26.18 11.14 1.34
C GLY A 42 -25.35 11.81 2.46
N PRO A 43 -25.36 13.16 2.50
CA PRO A 43 -24.62 13.93 3.49
C PRO A 43 -25.35 13.81 4.84
N ALA A 44 -24.78 13.06 5.78
CA ALA A 44 -25.07 13.25 7.19
C ALA A 44 -23.81 13.80 7.85
N PRO A 45 -23.95 14.72 8.83
CA PRO A 45 -22.81 15.24 9.55
C PRO A 45 -22.00 14.08 10.14
N SER A 46 -20.68 14.18 10.01
CA SER A 46 -19.79 13.28 10.74
C SER A 46 -20.14 13.36 12.22
N PRO A 47 -20.36 12.21 12.90
CA PRO A 47 -20.66 12.24 14.31
C PRO A 47 -19.50 12.92 15.08
N ALA A 48 -19.82 13.55 16.21
CA ALA A 48 -18.81 14.10 17.09
C ALA A 48 -17.81 12.98 17.50
N PRO A 49 -16.51 13.28 17.67
CA PRO A 49 -15.50 12.27 17.99
C PRO A 49 -15.77 11.53 19.31
N GLU A 50 -16.50 12.17 20.22
CA GLU A 50 -16.90 11.64 21.53
C GLU A 50 -18.27 10.95 21.50
N ALA A 51 -18.91 10.82 20.33
CA ALA A 51 -20.25 10.26 20.23
C ALA A 51 -20.28 8.75 20.54
N VAL A 52 -21.15 8.36 21.46
CA VAL A 52 -21.33 6.97 21.90
C VAL A 52 -22.81 6.60 21.80
N LEU A 53 -23.10 5.35 21.46
CA LEU A 53 -24.47 4.83 21.41
C LEU A 53 -24.78 3.92 22.59
N SER A 54 -26.04 3.89 22.99
CA SER A 54 -26.58 2.96 23.97
C SER A 54 -27.75 2.17 23.39
N ALA A 55 -27.93 0.94 23.86
CA ALA A 55 -29.04 0.08 23.44
C ALA A 55 -30.40 0.74 23.74
N LEU A 56 -30.54 1.35 24.91
CA LEU A 56 -31.72 2.11 25.33
C LEU A 56 -31.54 3.62 25.09
N PRO A 57 -32.62 4.38 24.88
CA PRO A 57 -32.55 5.84 24.79
C PRO A 57 -31.93 6.44 26.06
N PRO A 58 -30.94 7.34 25.96
CA PRO A 58 -30.33 7.94 27.13
C PRO A 58 -31.33 8.85 27.88
N PRO A 59 -31.25 8.97 29.21
CA PRO A 59 -31.98 10.00 29.95
C PRO A 59 -31.53 11.39 29.48
N ALA A 60 -32.44 12.37 29.56
CA ALA A 60 -32.23 13.72 29.02
C ALA A 60 -31.06 14.51 29.65
N THR A 61 -30.46 14.02 30.73
CA THR A 61 -29.39 14.68 31.47
C THR A 61 -28.25 13.70 31.81
N GLY A 62 -27.00 14.15 31.61
CA GLY A 62 -25.83 13.60 32.31
C GLY A 62 -24.70 12.99 31.48
N ARG A 63 -24.85 12.74 30.17
CA ARG A 63 -23.74 12.26 29.31
C ARG A 63 -23.76 12.93 27.92
N PRO A 64 -22.95 13.98 27.69
CA PRO A 64 -22.92 14.69 26.41
C PRO A 64 -22.53 13.78 25.24
N GLU A 65 -21.69 12.78 25.50
CA GLU A 65 -21.29 11.72 24.55
C GLU A 65 -22.47 10.92 23.99
N LEU A 66 -23.43 10.55 24.87
CA LEU A 66 -24.64 9.81 24.48
C LEU A 66 -25.65 10.70 23.74
N LEU A 67 -25.75 11.98 24.13
CA LEU A 67 -26.58 12.96 23.44
C LEU A 67 -26.07 13.18 22.00
N ALA A 68 -24.75 13.35 21.83
CA ALA A 68 -24.13 13.47 20.52
C ALA A 68 -24.32 12.22 19.64
N GLY A 69 -24.27 11.03 20.25
CA GLY A 69 -24.60 9.77 19.57
C GLY A 69 -26.07 9.70 19.12
N GLU A 70 -27.00 10.12 19.98
CA GLU A 70 -28.43 10.14 19.68
C GLU A 70 -28.77 11.19 18.60
N GLU A 71 -28.09 12.33 18.59
CA GLU A 71 -28.19 13.32 17.51
C GLU A 71 -27.70 12.76 16.17
N ALA A 72 -26.60 11.99 16.16
CA ALA A 72 -26.12 11.30 14.97
C ALA A 72 -27.14 10.27 14.46
N LEU A 73 -27.80 9.53 15.36
CA LEU A 73 -28.91 8.63 15.00
C LEU A 73 -30.09 9.40 14.40
N ARG A 74 -30.51 10.51 15.01
CA ARG A 74 -31.62 11.35 14.52
C ARG A 74 -31.30 11.98 13.17
N ALA A 75 -30.09 12.47 12.97
CA ALA A 75 -29.64 13.01 11.68
C ALA A 75 -29.71 11.92 10.60
N ARG A 76 -29.29 10.70 10.92
CA ARG A 76 -29.35 9.56 9.99
C ARG A 76 -30.78 9.10 9.72
N SER A 77 -31.63 9.06 10.73
CA SER A 77 -33.06 8.75 10.59
C SER A 77 -33.77 9.79 9.71
N ARG A 78 -33.42 11.08 9.82
CA ARG A 78 -33.97 12.15 8.96
C ARG A 78 -33.54 12.03 7.49
N ALA A 79 -32.37 11.44 7.24
CA ALA A 79 -31.90 11.14 5.88
C ALA A 79 -32.54 9.87 5.29
N SER A 80 -33.28 9.08 6.09
CA SER A 80 -34.02 7.93 5.58
C SER A 80 -35.30 8.35 4.87
N THR A 81 -35.72 7.57 3.88
CA THR A 81 -37.01 7.78 3.20
C THR A 81 -38.06 6.94 3.89
N SER A 82 -39.16 7.55 4.34
CA SER A 82 -40.28 6.86 4.98
C SER A 82 -41.54 6.94 4.12
N ARG A 83 -42.25 5.82 4.00
CA ARG A 83 -43.54 5.71 3.29
C ARG A 83 -44.38 4.61 3.94
N ASP A 84 -45.65 4.90 4.21
CA ASP A 84 -46.64 3.93 4.73
C ASP A 84 -46.16 3.15 5.98
N GLY A 85 -45.49 3.84 6.92
CA GLY A 85 -44.99 3.24 8.16
C GLY A 85 -43.68 2.46 8.04
N VAL A 86 -43.10 2.38 6.84
CA VAL A 86 -41.82 1.73 6.56
C VAL A 86 -40.77 2.78 6.23
N SER A 87 -39.58 2.65 6.80
CA SER A 87 -38.45 3.53 6.55
C SER A 87 -37.30 2.76 5.91
N ALA A 88 -36.67 3.36 4.90
CA ALA A 88 -35.58 2.77 4.14
C ALA A 88 -34.38 3.71 4.07
N ILE A 89 -33.19 3.13 4.21
CA ILE A 89 -31.92 3.86 4.05
C ILE A 89 -30.98 3.10 3.13
N ALA A 90 -30.45 3.78 2.12
CA ALA A 90 -29.53 3.21 1.15
C ALA A 90 -28.06 3.41 1.56
N GLY A 91 -27.21 2.49 1.13
CA GLY A 91 -25.77 2.56 1.35
C GLY A 91 -25.00 1.46 0.64
N TRP A 92 -23.71 1.39 0.92
CA TRP A 92 -22.77 0.40 0.42
C TRP A 92 -22.31 -0.51 1.54
N ALA A 93 -22.25 -1.81 1.27
CA ALA A 93 -21.71 -2.79 2.20
C ALA A 93 -20.84 -3.84 1.47
N PRO A 94 -19.83 -4.41 2.14
CA PRO A 94 -19.09 -5.55 1.63
C PRO A 94 -20.01 -6.74 1.36
N ALA A 95 -19.99 -7.26 0.13
CA ALA A 95 -20.86 -8.35 -0.33
C ALA A 95 -20.73 -9.63 0.53
N ASP A 96 -19.54 -9.87 1.09
CA ASP A 96 -19.30 -11.00 1.98
C ASP A 96 -19.87 -10.82 3.38
N ARG A 97 -20.22 -9.59 3.77
CA ARG A 97 -20.83 -9.24 5.06
C ARG A 97 -22.33 -8.98 4.97
N VAL A 98 -22.90 -8.80 3.77
CA VAL A 98 -24.36 -8.57 3.58
C VAL A 98 -25.21 -9.69 4.18
N ARG A 99 -24.82 -10.96 3.99
CA ARG A 99 -25.58 -12.10 4.56
C ARG A 99 -25.59 -12.10 6.09
N SER A 100 -24.42 -11.87 6.71
CA SER A 100 -24.29 -11.74 8.17
C SER A 100 -25.15 -10.57 8.68
N LEU A 101 -25.07 -9.42 8.00
CA LEU A 101 -25.84 -8.23 8.33
C LEU A 101 -27.36 -8.49 8.28
N SER A 102 -27.83 -9.24 7.27
CA SER A 102 -29.25 -9.58 7.18
C SER A 102 -29.72 -10.45 8.36
N GLY A 103 -28.87 -11.37 8.83
CA GLY A 103 -29.16 -12.19 10.01
C GLY A 103 -29.21 -11.36 11.29
N ASP A 104 -28.24 -10.44 11.47
CA ASP A 104 -28.18 -9.56 12.65
C ASP A 104 -29.37 -8.58 12.72
N LEU A 105 -29.84 -8.11 11.55
CA LEU A 105 -30.96 -7.17 11.45
C LEU A 105 -32.33 -7.84 11.52
N ALA A 106 -32.45 -9.12 11.16
CA ALA A 106 -33.71 -9.85 11.26
C ALA A 106 -34.25 -9.90 12.71
N CYS A 107 -33.36 -9.90 13.71
CA CYS A 107 -33.73 -9.87 15.13
C CYS A 107 -34.42 -8.58 15.58
N VAL A 108 -34.40 -7.53 14.77
CA VAL A 108 -35.02 -6.22 15.04
C VAL A 108 -35.98 -5.80 13.92
N ASP A 109 -36.53 -6.79 13.20
CA ASP A 109 -37.47 -6.62 12.09
C ASP A 109 -36.89 -5.80 10.90
N GLY A 110 -35.57 -5.77 10.78
CA GLY A 110 -34.86 -5.13 9.67
C GLY A 110 -34.57 -6.11 8.54
N ALA A 111 -34.83 -5.69 7.31
CA ALA A 111 -34.49 -6.44 6.10
C ALA A 111 -33.41 -5.71 5.29
N VAL A 112 -32.50 -6.48 4.69
CA VAL A 112 -31.47 -5.95 3.77
C VAL A 112 -31.82 -6.35 2.34
N VAL A 113 -32.04 -5.36 1.48
CA VAL A 113 -32.35 -5.55 0.07
C VAL A 113 -31.16 -5.10 -0.76
N VAL A 114 -30.68 -5.96 -1.67
CA VAL A 114 -29.62 -5.58 -2.61
C VAL A 114 -30.23 -4.76 -3.75
N LEU A 115 -29.71 -3.55 -3.95
CA LEU A 115 -30.14 -2.64 -5.00
C LEU A 115 -29.28 -2.77 -6.26
N PRO A 116 -29.85 -2.56 -7.45
CA PRO A 116 -29.07 -2.36 -8.67
C PRO A 116 -28.10 -1.18 -8.52
N ARG A 117 -26.92 -1.31 -9.12
CA ARG A 117 -25.91 -0.26 -9.10
C ARG A 117 -26.30 0.87 -10.06
N PRO A 118 -26.45 2.12 -9.59
CA PRO A 118 -26.74 3.25 -10.46
C PRO A 118 -25.55 3.52 -11.40
N ARG A 119 -25.84 3.91 -12.65
CA ARG A 119 -24.81 4.30 -13.62
C ARG A 119 -24.23 5.66 -13.20
N GLY A 120 -22.91 5.82 -13.32
CA GLY A 120 -22.22 7.09 -13.02
C GLY A 120 -21.88 7.35 -11.55
N VAL A 121 -22.25 6.45 -10.62
CA VAL A 121 -21.85 6.58 -9.21
C VAL A 121 -20.56 5.81 -8.96
N GLU A 122 -19.58 6.50 -8.38
CA GLU A 122 -18.31 5.89 -7.99
C GLU A 122 -18.51 4.94 -6.79
N VAL A 123 -18.08 3.69 -6.96
CA VAL A 123 -18.20 2.64 -5.94
C VAL A 123 -17.07 2.82 -4.92
N PRO A 124 -17.36 2.85 -3.61
CA PRO A 124 -16.31 2.93 -2.60
C PRO A 124 -15.43 1.67 -2.64
N SER A 125 -14.12 1.84 -2.47
CA SER A 125 -13.15 0.76 -2.49
C SER A 125 -12.63 0.43 -1.09
N MET A 126 -12.42 -0.86 -0.85
CA MET A 126 -11.81 -1.37 0.37
C MET A 126 -10.83 -2.47 0.01
N LEU A 127 -9.56 -2.27 0.37
CA LEU A 127 -8.53 -3.30 0.27
C LEU A 127 -8.67 -4.30 1.42
N ARG A 128 -8.46 -5.59 1.11
CA ARG A 128 -8.55 -6.67 2.10
C ARG A 128 -7.37 -6.65 3.06
N ALA A 129 -7.65 -6.61 4.36
CA ALA A 129 -6.63 -6.54 5.41
C ALA A 129 -6.39 -7.91 6.09
N GLY A 130 -6.05 -8.94 5.32
CA GLY A 130 -5.78 -10.29 5.86
C GLY A 130 -4.30 -10.61 6.03
N GLY A 131 -3.89 -11.01 7.24
CA GLY A 131 -2.53 -11.52 7.53
C GLY A 131 -1.41 -10.49 7.21
N VAL A 132 -0.31 -10.98 6.62
CA VAL A 132 0.86 -10.16 6.21
C VAL A 132 0.49 -9.00 5.27
N ARG A 133 -0.56 -9.15 4.46
CA ARG A 133 -1.03 -8.08 3.55
C ARG A 133 -1.61 -6.87 4.30
N GLY A 134 -2.13 -7.07 5.51
CA GLY A 134 -2.66 -5.97 6.33
C GLY A 134 -1.59 -4.95 6.73
N SER A 135 -0.34 -5.38 6.87
CA SER A 135 0.82 -4.53 7.18
C SER A 135 1.26 -3.73 5.95
N LEU A 136 1.25 -4.39 4.79
CA LEU A 136 1.65 -3.82 3.50
C LEU A 136 0.58 -2.90 2.91
N LYS A 137 -0.68 -3.07 3.32
CA LYS A 137 -1.79 -2.20 2.93
C LYS A 137 -1.53 -0.72 3.26
N SER A 138 -0.84 -0.44 4.37
CA SER A 138 -0.50 0.93 4.78
C SER A 138 0.39 1.64 3.75
N LEU A 139 1.25 0.90 3.05
CA LEU A 139 2.12 1.41 1.98
C LEU A 139 1.28 1.99 0.84
N VAL A 140 0.32 1.21 0.36
CA VAL A 140 -0.56 1.61 -0.75
C VAL A 140 -1.52 2.71 -0.34
N GLU A 141 -2.13 2.60 0.85
CA GLU A 141 -3.10 3.60 1.35
C GLU A 141 -2.46 4.97 1.66
N THR A 142 -1.15 5.03 1.95
CA THR A 142 -0.44 6.31 2.15
C THR A 142 -0.26 7.06 0.83
N TYR A 143 -0.14 6.34 -0.30
CA TYR A 143 -0.08 6.95 -1.62
C TYR A 143 -1.45 7.43 -2.10
N GLY A 144 -2.48 6.59 -1.95
CA GLY A 144 -3.83 6.93 -2.37
C GLY A 144 -4.80 5.77 -2.28
N THR A 145 -6.07 6.06 -2.55
CA THR A 145 -7.10 5.03 -2.56
C THR A 145 -7.14 4.34 -3.93
N VAL A 146 -7.02 3.02 -3.94
CA VAL A 146 -7.09 2.20 -5.17
C VAL A 146 -8.51 2.26 -5.76
N PRO A 147 -8.68 2.58 -7.06
CA PRO A 147 -9.98 2.53 -7.72
C PRO A 147 -10.65 1.17 -7.62
N TYR A 148 -11.98 1.14 -7.47
CA TYR A 148 -12.72 -0.10 -7.25
C TYR A 148 -12.58 -1.12 -8.41
N ARG A 149 -12.38 -0.64 -9.64
CA ARG A 149 -12.25 -1.49 -10.83
C ARG A 149 -10.85 -2.05 -11.03
N ASP A 150 -9.87 -1.51 -10.31
CA ASP A 150 -8.47 -1.82 -10.51
C ASP A 150 -8.06 -3.10 -9.79
N VAL A 151 -6.97 -3.68 -10.26
CA VAL A 151 -6.29 -4.77 -9.58
C VAL A 151 -5.57 -4.21 -8.37
N ASP A 152 -5.67 -4.91 -7.24
CA ASP A 152 -4.96 -4.56 -6.02
C ASP A 152 -3.43 -4.73 -6.23
N PRO A 153 -2.63 -3.64 -6.24
CA PRO A 153 -1.19 -3.75 -6.48
C PRO A 153 -0.41 -4.17 -5.24
N THR A 154 -1.04 -4.23 -4.05
CA THR A 154 -0.37 -4.47 -2.76
C THR A 154 0.67 -5.60 -2.77
N PRO A 155 0.44 -6.79 -3.37
CA PRO A 155 1.46 -7.84 -3.39
C PRO A 155 2.64 -7.52 -4.31
N LEU A 156 2.41 -6.88 -5.46
CA LEU A 156 3.47 -6.47 -6.39
C LEU A 156 4.28 -5.32 -5.80
N ALA A 157 3.59 -4.33 -5.26
CA ALA A 157 4.10 -3.21 -4.47
C ALA A 157 5.05 -3.70 -3.38
N ALA A 158 4.56 -4.59 -2.51
CA ALA A 158 5.37 -5.18 -1.45
C ALA A 158 6.60 -5.94 -1.97
N ALA A 159 6.45 -6.76 -3.02
CA ALA A 159 7.57 -7.49 -3.59
C ALA A 159 8.63 -6.54 -4.19
N ALA A 160 8.19 -5.51 -4.92
CA ALA A 160 9.04 -4.47 -5.48
C ALA A 160 9.78 -3.70 -4.37
N PHE A 161 9.06 -3.25 -3.35
CA PHE A 161 9.62 -2.57 -2.19
C PHE A 161 10.70 -3.41 -1.51
N LEU A 162 10.39 -4.67 -1.17
CA LEU A 162 11.34 -5.56 -0.50
C LEU A 162 12.59 -5.82 -1.35
N LEU A 163 12.41 -5.98 -2.66
CA LEU A 163 13.51 -6.20 -3.59
C LEU A 163 14.39 -4.95 -3.73
N MET A 164 13.81 -3.76 -3.86
CA MET A 164 14.56 -2.50 -3.93
C MET A 164 15.28 -2.23 -2.61
N PHE A 165 14.58 -2.39 -1.48
CA PHE A 165 15.15 -2.23 -0.14
C PHE A 165 16.32 -3.19 0.09
N GLY A 166 16.16 -4.47 -0.23
CA GLY A 166 17.22 -5.46 -0.10
C GLY A 166 18.45 -5.13 -0.94
N MET A 167 18.25 -4.71 -2.20
CA MET A 167 19.37 -4.32 -3.07
C MET A 167 20.19 -3.13 -2.53
N MET A 168 19.53 -2.23 -1.80
CA MET A 168 20.11 -1.00 -1.26
C MET A 168 20.69 -1.17 0.16
N PHE A 169 20.13 -2.07 0.98
CA PHE A 169 20.49 -2.31 2.39
C PHE A 169 21.08 -3.72 2.61
N GLY A 170 21.77 -4.25 1.60
CA GLY A 170 22.17 -5.64 1.53
C GLY A 170 23.32 -6.00 2.48
N ASP A 171 23.00 -6.28 3.75
CA ASP A 171 23.94 -6.81 4.75
C ASP A 171 23.23 -7.84 5.65
N VAL A 172 23.87 -8.99 5.88
CA VAL A 172 23.29 -10.08 6.67
C VAL A 172 23.15 -9.74 8.15
N GLY A 173 24.11 -9.02 8.73
CA GLY A 173 24.10 -8.58 10.12
C GLY A 173 23.01 -7.53 10.37
N HIS A 174 22.94 -6.51 9.51
CA HIS A 174 21.88 -5.49 9.59
C HIS A 174 20.50 -6.09 9.31
N GLY A 175 20.38 -7.01 8.35
CA GLY A 175 19.14 -7.75 8.10
C GLY A 175 18.69 -8.58 9.30
N ALA A 176 19.63 -9.25 9.99
CA ALA A 176 19.33 -9.97 11.23
C ALA A 176 18.88 -9.02 12.35
N LEU A 177 19.47 -7.83 12.46
CA LEU A 177 19.03 -6.81 13.41
C LEU A 177 17.59 -6.35 13.14
N LEU A 178 17.20 -6.18 11.88
CA LEU A 178 15.80 -5.92 11.50
C LEU A 178 14.86 -7.07 11.88
N LEU A 179 15.30 -8.33 11.74
CA LEU A 179 14.51 -9.49 12.19
C LEU A 179 14.33 -9.50 13.70
N LEU A 180 15.35 -9.12 14.47
CA LEU A 180 15.23 -8.98 15.93
C LEU A 180 14.24 -7.88 16.31
N ILE A 181 14.27 -6.73 15.62
CA ILE A 181 13.28 -5.67 15.79
C ILE A 181 11.88 -6.17 15.43
N ALA A 182 11.74 -6.94 14.35
CA ALA A 182 10.45 -7.52 13.96
C ALA A 182 9.92 -8.49 15.02
N ALA A 183 10.78 -9.34 15.60
CA ALA A 183 10.42 -10.22 16.70
C ALA A 183 10.00 -9.43 17.95
N ALA A 184 10.75 -8.38 18.31
CA ALA A 184 10.40 -7.49 19.42
C ALA A 184 9.02 -6.83 19.21
N LEU A 185 8.73 -6.35 17.99
CA LEU A 185 7.42 -5.80 17.64
C LEU A 185 6.30 -6.84 17.73
N ALA A 186 6.58 -8.11 17.40
CA ALA A 186 5.58 -9.18 17.41
C ALA A 186 5.22 -9.66 18.82
N PHE A 187 6.24 -9.84 19.68
CA PHE A 187 6.13 -10.51 20.97
C PHE A 187 6.06 -9.57 22.18
N TRP A 188 6.56 -8.33 22.11
CA TRP A 188 6.65 -7.47 23.30
C TRP A 188 5.31 -6.72 23.57
N PRO A 189 4.67 -6.91 24.75
CA PRO A 189 3.37 -6.30 25.06
C PRO A 189 3.35 -4.77 25.08
N ARG A 190 4.48 -4.11 25.37
CA ARG A 190 4.59 -2.64 25.34
C ARG A 190 4.50 -2.07 23.92
N LEU A 191 4.82 -2.88 22.90
CA LEU A 191 4.84 -2.48 21.49
C LEU A 191 3.56 -2.89 20.73
N ARG A 192 2.48 -3.24 21.45
CA ARG A 192 1.20 -3.66 20.85
C ARG A 192 0.63 -2.67 19.83
N ARG A 193 0.88 -1.37 20.03
CA ARG A 193 0.50 -0.31 19.08
C ARG A 193 1.15 -0.50 17.71
N PHE A 194 2.39 -0.97 17.66
CA PHE A 194 3.20 -1.13 16.45
C PHE A 194 3.24 -2.57 15.92
N ARG A 195 2.48 -3.50 16.52
CA ARG A 195 2.39 -4.89 16.05
C ARG A 195 2.00 -5.00 14.58
N ARG A 196 1.28 -4.04 14.01
CA ARG A 196 0.97 -4.08 12.57
C ARG A 196 2.20 -3.96 11.68
N ALA A 197 3.32 -3.44 12.16
CA ALA A 197 4.53 -3.25 11.36
C ALA A 197 5.49 -4.47 11.36
N TRP A 198 5.29 -5.46 12.23
CA TRP A 198 6.24 -6.59 12.35
C TRP A 198 6.46 -7.37 11.04
N PRO A 199 5.44 -7.68 10.21
CA PRO A 199 5.66 -8.44 8.98
C PRO A 199 6.45 -7.65 7.94
N PHE A 200 6.31 -6.32 7.95
CA PHE A 200 7.04 -5.43 7.07
C PHE A 200 8.53 -5.38 7.46
N ALA A 201 8.82 -5.18 8.75
CA ALA A 201 10.19 -5.23 9.26
C ALA A 201 10.83 -6.61 9.04
N ALA A 202 10.05 -7.69 9.22
CA ALA A 202 10.53 -9.05 8.96
C ALA A 202 10.87 -9.28 7.48
N GLY A 203 10.01 -8.83 6.56
CA GLY A 203 10.25 -8.91 5.13
C GLY A 203 11.49 -8.11 4.71
N ALA A 204 11.64 -6.88 5.21
CA ALA A 204 12.78 -6.03 4.94
C ALA A 204 14.10 -6.63 5.47
N GLY A 205 14.07 -7.18 6.70
CA GLY A 205 15.21 -7.88 7.28
C GLY A 205 15.60 -9.12 6.49
N LEU A 206 14.62 -9.94 6.07
CA LEU A 206 14.88 -11.12 5.24
C LEU A 206 15.46 -10.74 3.87
N ALA A 207 14.90 -9.71 3.22
CA ALA A 207 15.42 -9.21 1.95
C ALA A 207 16.86 -8.68 2.09
N GLY A 208 17.13 -7.91 3.16
CA GLY A 208 18.48 -7.44 3.50
C GLY A 208 19.46 -8.60 3.69
N MET A 209 19.05 -9.67 4.40
CA MET A 209 19.90 -10.87 4.54
C MET A 209 20.14 -11.59 3.22
N VAL A 210 19.14 -11.72 2.37
CA VAL A 210 19.30 -12.36 1.05
C VAL A 210 20.31 -11.59 0.21
N PHE A 211 20.13 -10.27 0.06
CA PHE A 211 21.07 -9.45 -0.70
C PHE A 211 22.44 -9.32 -0.03
N GLY A 212 22.51 -9.28 1.30
CA GLY A 212 23.77 -9.34 2.05
C GLY A 212 24.54 -10.63 1.78
N ALA A 213 23.86 -11.78 1.67
CA ALA A 213 24.49 -13.03 1.27
C ALA A 213 24.92 -13.02 -0.20
N LEU A 214 24.15 -12.37 -1.09
CA LEU A 214 24.54 -12.17 -2.49
C LEU A 214 25.80 -11.29 -2.61
N TYR A 215 25.93 -10.27 -1.75
CA TYR A 215 27.08 -9.37 -1.72
C TYR A 215 28.28 -9.92 -0.94
N GLY A 216 28.02 -10.83 0.01
CA GLY A 216 29.03 -11.37 0.92
C GLY A 216 29.33 -10.44 2.11
N GLU A 217 28.34 -9.64 2.54
CA GLU A 217 28.51 -8.65 3.60
C GLU A 217 27.82 -9.07 4.92
N PHE A 218 28.56 -8.93 6.02
CA PHE A 218 28.07 -9.21 7.38
C PHE A 218 28.68 -8.18 8.34
N PHE A 219 27.89 -7.17 8.72
CA PHE A 219 28.36 -5.96 9.39
C PHE A 219 29.56 -5.32 8.67
N GLY A 220 29.43 -5.21 7.34
CA GLY A 220 30.49 -4.77 6.42
C GLY A 220 31.35 -5.92 5.86
N PRO A 221 32.52 -5.59 5.26
CA PRO A 221 33.39 -6.53 4.56
C PRO A 221 34.28 -7.33 5.53
N THR A 222 33.65 -8.03 6.47
CA THR A 222 34.31 -8.84 7.50
C THR A 222 34.94 -10.12 6.95
N GLY A 223 34.56 -10.54 5.73
CA GLY A 223 35.06 -11.76 5.08
C GLY A 223 34.49 -13.06 5.66
N VAL A 224 33.50 -12.98 6.55
CA VAL A 224 32.86 -14.15 7.18
C VAL A 224 32.03 -14.95 6.17
N LEU A 225 31.42 -14.27 5.20
CA LEU A 225 30.63 -14.89 4.14
C LEU A 225 31.34 -14.79 2.77
N PRO A 226 31.29 -15.85 1.94
CA PRO A 226 31.68 -15.75 0.54
C PRO A 226 30.63 -14.92 -0.23
N ALA A 227 31.09 -14.07 -1.14
CA ALA A 227 30.19 -13.33 -2.03
C ALA A 227 29.61 -14.27 -3.10
N LEU A 228 28.28 -14.46 -3.09
CA LEU A 228 27.61 -15.41 -3.99
C LEU A 228 27.34 -14.82 -5.38
N TRP A 229 27.23 -13.50 -5.52
CA TRP A 229 26.89 -12.84 -6.79
C TRP A 229 27.89 -11.76 -7.20
N LEU A 230 28.06 -10.73 -6.37
CA LEU A 230 28.70 -9.48 -6.74
C LEU A 230 29.22 -8.79 -5.49
N ARG A 231 30.49 -8.35 -5.47
CA ARG A 231 30.99 -7.42 -4.46
C ARG A 231 30.76 -5.98 -4.95
N PRO A 232 29.85 -5.19 -4.33
CA PRO A 232 29.48 -3.85 -4.82
C PRO A 232 30.66 -2.91 -5.04
N MET A 233 31.60 -2.88 -4.08
CA MET A 233 32.79 -2.02 -4.13
C MET A 233 33.80 -2.44 -5.20
N GLU A 234 33.91 -3.72 -5.53
CA GLU A 234 34.84 -4.20 -6.56
C GLU A 234 34.29 -4.03 -7.98
N ARG A 235 32.95 -4.07 -8.14
CA ARG A 235 32.30 -3.92 -9.45
C ARG A 235 31.10 -2.94 -9.41
N PRO A 236 31.34 -1.63 -9.18
CA PRO A 236 30.26 -0.64 -9.07
C PRO A 236 29.40 -0.53 -10.34
N VAL A 237 30.04 -0.63 -11.52
CA VAL A 237 29.34 -0.58 -12.82
C VAL A 237 28.38 -1.76 -12.97
N ALA A 238 28.76 -2.96 -12.50
CA ALA A 238 27.89 -4.13 -12.56
C ALA A 238 26.65 -3.96 -11.67
N LEU A 239 26.81 -3.37 -10.48
CA LEU A 239 25.66 -3.03 -9.62
C LEU A 239 24.74 -2.02 -10.29
N MET A 240 25.30 -1.00 -10.94
CA MET A 240 24.50 0.02 -11.65
C MET A 240 23.71 -0.57 -12.81
N VAL A 241 24.33 -1.44 -13.63
CA VAL A 241 23.63 -2.16 -14.70
C VAL A 241 22.54 -3.06 -14.12
N ALA A 242 22.82 -3.79 -13.03
CA ALA A 242 21.83 -4.64 -12.36
C ALA A 242 20.65 -3.83 -11.80
N ALA A 243 20.91 -2.69 -11.18
CA ALA A 243 19.89 -1.79 -10.65
C ALA A 243 18.98 -1.23 -11.74
N VAL A 244 19.56 -0.77 -12.86
CA VAL A 244 18.81 -0.29 -14.02
C VAL A 244 17.99 -1.41 -14.65
N PHE A 245 18.57 -2.61 -14.79
CA PHE A 245 17.85 -3.78 -15.30
C PHE A 245 16.66 -4.16 -14.42
N VAL A 246 16.88 -4.25 -13.11
CA VAL A 246 15.80 -4.53 -12.14
C VAL A 246 14.74 -3.43 -12.18
N GLY A 247 15.14 -2.18 -12.28
CA GLY A 247 14.23 -1.04 -12.49
C GLY A 247 13.37 -1.19 -13.73
N ALA A 248 13.97 -1.55 -14.87
CA ALA A 248 13.25 -1.79 -16.11
C ALA A 248 12.25 -2.96 -15.99
N VAL A 249 12.62 -4.04 -15.29
CA VAL A 249 11.72 -5.18 -15.02
C VAL A 249 10.55 -4.76 -14.12
N LEU A 250 10.81 -4.01 -13.05
CA LEU A 250 9.75 -3.50 -12.16
C LEU A 250 8.82 -2.54 -12.90
N LEU A 251 9.37 -1.65 -13.74
CA LEU A 251 8.60 -0.72 -14.54
C LEU A 251 7.75 -1.45 -15.60
N ALA A 252 8.28 -2.49 -16.24
CA ALA A 252 7.52 -3.36 -17.12
C ALA A 252 6.38 -4.06 -16.37
N GLY A 253 6.65 -4.59 -15.17
CA GLY A 253 5.63 -5.16 -14.27
C GLY A 253 4.52 -4.16 -13.93
N ALA A 254 4.88 -2.93 -13.56
CA ALA A 254 3.93 -1.86 -13.27
C ALA A 254 3.07 -1.50 -14.49
N GLN A 255 3.67 -1.37 -15.67
CA GLN A 255 2.92 -1.08 -16.90
C GLN A 255 2.04 -2.23 -17.36
N THR A 256 2.46 -3.49 -17.16
CA THR A 256 1.57 -4.63 -17.44
C THR A 256 0.35 -4.63 -16.53
N LEU A 257 0.52 -4.30 -15.24
CA LEU A 257 -0.60 -4.13 -14.32
C LEU A 257 -1.50 -2.96 -14.72
N GLY A 258 -0.91 -1.82 -15.10
CA GLY A 258 -1.62 -0.67 -15.65
C GLY A 258 -2.43 -1.02 -16.90
N THR A 259 -1.87 -1.81 -17.82
CA THR A 259 -2.55 -2.32 -19.01
C THR A 259 -3.78 -3.14 -18.63
N VAL A 260 -3.67 -4.04 -17.66
CA VAL A 260 -4.80 -4.84 -17.17
C VAL A 260 -5.90 -3.96 -16.57
N ASN A 261 -5.53 -2.87 -15.87
CA ASN A 261 -6.50 -1.91 -15.36
C ASN A 261 -7.23 -1.18 -16.51
N ARG A 262 -6.52 -0.70 -17.54
CA ARG A 262 -7.13 -0.04 -18.71
C ARG A 262 -8.10 -0.92 -19.48
N VAL A 263 -7.75 -2.20 -19.69
CA VAL A 263 -8.65 -3.16 -20.34
C VAL A 263 -9.96 -3.29 -19.56
N ARG A 264 -9.92 -3.16 -18.23
CA ARG A 264 -11.12 -3.27 -17.37
C ARG A 264 -11.92 -1.98 -17.27
N GLU A 265 -11.28 -0.83 -17.37
CA GLU A 265 -11.94 0.47 -17.29
C GLU A 265 -12.65 0.85 -18.59
N ALA A 266 -11.93 0.74 -19.72
CA ALA A 266 -12.34 1.31 -21.01
C ALA A 266 -12.27 0.30 -22.19
N GLY A 267 -11.83 -0.94 -21.93
CA GLY A 267 -11.77 -2.01 -22.93
C GLY A 267 -10.45 -2.09 -23.70
N TRP A 268 -10.39 -3.03 -24.65
CA TRP A 268 -9.16 -3.39 -25.36
C TRP A 268 -8.57 -2.29 -26.25
N ARG A 269 -9.41 -1.44 -26.85
CA ARG A 269 -8.95 -0.36 -27.73
C ARG A 269 -8.18 0.70 -26.94
N ALA A 270 -8.73 1.15 -25.82
CA ALA A 270 -8.06 2.11 -24.94
C ALA A 270 -6.72 1.56 -24.41
N ALA A 271 -6.68 0.28 -24.03
CA ALA A 271 -5.45 -0.35 -23.55
C ALA A 271 -4.38 -0.54 -24.64
N LEU A 272 -4.78 -0.68 -25.91
CA LEU A 272 -3.84 -0.85 -27.01
C LEU A 272 -3.06 0.42 -27.31
N TYR A 273 -3.74 1.57 -27.32
CA TYR A 273 -3.15 2.86 -27.71
C TYR A 273 -2.59 3.67 -26.54
N ALA A 274 -3.01 3.41 -25.30
CA ALA A 274 -2.53 4.16 -24.14
C ALA A 274 -1.01 4.01 -23.94
N SER A 275 -0.34 5.12 -23.62
CA SER A 275 1.09 5.15 -23.25
C SER A 275 1.40 4.36 -21.98
N SER A 276 0.42 4.17 -21.10
CA SER A 276 0.52 3.28 -19.92
C SER A 276 0.00 1.85 -20.20
N GLY A 277 -0.35 1.54 -21.45
CA GLY A 277 -0.96 0.30 -21.90
C GLY A 277 0.01 -0.61 -22.66
N ILE A 278 -0.52 -1.36 -23.63
CA ILE A 278 0.25 -2.31 -24.45
C ILE A 278 1.35 -1.59 -25.23
N ALA A 279 1.05 -0.41 -25.78
CA ALA A 279 2.00 0.35 -26.58
C ALA A 279 3.19 0.86 -25.74
N GLY A 280 2.95 1.30 -24.50
CA GLY A 280 4.00 1.65 -23.54
C GLY A 280 4.90 0.48 -23.16
N VAL A 281 4.30 -0.69 -22.89
CA VAL A 281 5.05 -1.92 -22.58
C VAL A 281 5.91 -2.32 -23.79
N ALA A 282 5.36 -2.28 -25.01
CA ALA A 282 6.09 -2.57 -26.22
C ALA A 282 7.27 -1.61 -26.44
N LEU A 283 7.06 -0.30 -26.20
CA LEU A 283 8.11 0.70 -26.29
C LEU A 283 9.23 0.44 -25.26
N LEU A 284 8.88 0.21 -23.99
CA LEU A 284 9.85 -0.05 -22.93
C LEU A 284 10.65 -1.34 -23.19
N VAL A 285 9.97 -2.45 -23.51
CA VAL A 285 10.61 -3.74 -23.78
C VAL A 285 11.45 -3.67 -25.05
N GLY A 286 10.94 -3.04 -26.11
CA GLY A 286 11.68 -2.84 -27.35
C GLY A 286 12.99 -2.09 -27.12
N LEU A 287 12.94 -0.97 -26.38
CA LEU A 287 14.13 -0.20 -26.02
C LEU A 287 15.10 -1.02 -25.15
N ALA A 288 14.60 -1.77 -24.17
CA ALA A 288 15.43 -2.63 -23.34
C ALA A 288 16.15 -3.72 -24.15
N VAL A 289 15.46 -4.33 -25.12
CA VAL A 289 16.03 -5.34 -26.02
C VAL A 289 17.07 -4.74 -26.97
N VAL A 290 16.86 -3.52 -27.47
CA VAL A 290 17.87 -2.78 -28.26
C VAL A 290 19.14 -2.58 -27.45
N VAL A 291 19.02 -2.06 -26.23
CA VAL A 291 20.17 -1.81 -25.34
C VAL A 291 20.90 -3.12 -25.01
N ALA A 292 20.17 -4.17 -24.66
CA ALA A 292 20.74 -5.48 -24.34
C ALA A 292 21.44 -6.13 -25.55
N GLY A 293 20.81 -6.08 -26.73
CA GLY A 293 21.38 -6.60 -27.97
C GLY A 293 22.65 -5.87 -28.38
N GLY A 294 22.68 -4.54 -28.23
CA GLY A 294 23.87 -3.73 -28.49
C GLY A 294 25.02 -4.07 -27.56
N TYR A 295 24.75 -4.25 -26.26
CA TYR A 295 25.76 -4.66 -25.29
C TYR A 295 26.31 -6.07 -25.57
N ALA A 296 25.45 -6.99 -26.02
CA ALA A 296 25.86 -8.34 -26.38
C ALA A 296 26.52 -8.46 -27.77
N GLY A 297 26.54 -7.38 -28.57
CA GLY A 297 27.03 -7.40 -29.95
C GLY A 297 26.15 -8.21 -30.91
N LEU A 298 24.88 -8.46 -30.57
CA LEU A 298 23.96 -9.28 -31.35
C LEU A 298 23.03 -8.41 -32.19
N VAL A 299 23.16 -8.48 -33.52
CA VAL A 299 22.36 -7.65 -34.46
C VAL A 299 20.88 -8.03 -34.45
N LEU A 300 20.56 -9.33 -34.35
CA LEU A 300 19.17 -9.81 -34.42
C LEU A 300 18.28 -9.25 -33.29
N PRO A 301 18.66 -9.34 -31.99
CA PRO A 301 17.92 -8.69 -30.91
C PRO A 301 17.78 -7.17 -31.12
N VAL A 302 18.82 -6.48 -31.59
CA VAL A 302 18.75 -5.04 -31.86
C VAL A 302 17.66 -4.72 -32.88
N VAL A 303 17.61 -5.45 -33.99
CA VAL A 303 16.58 -5.26 -35.02
C VAL A 303 15.19 -5.56 -34.47
N LEU A 304 15.01 -6.70 -33.78
CA LEU A 304 13.72 -7.08 -33.20
C LEU A 304 13.24 -6.07 -32.16
N GLY A 305 14.14 -5.60 -31.31
CA GLY A 305 13.84 -4.57 -30.31
C GLY A 305 13.46 -3.24 -30.96
N ALA A 306 14.17 -2.82 -32.01
CA ALA A 306 13.85 -1.59 -32.74
C ALA A 306 12.50 -1.66 -33.44
N VAL A 307 12.15 -2.81 -34.03
CA VAL A 307 10.83 -3.06 -34.61
C VAL A 307 9.74 -3.01 -33.54
N LEU A 308 9.95 -3.61 -32.38
CA LEU A 308 8.99 -3.58 -31.28
C LEU A 308 8.82 -2.17 -30.69
N ALA A 309 9.92 -1.44 -30.51
CA ALA A 309 9.91 -0.07 -30.00
C ALA A 309 9.20 0.89 -30.96
N SER A 310 9.50 0.78 -32.27
CA SER A 310 8.83 1.58 -33.30
C SER A 310 7.33 1.27 -33.40
N LEU A 311 6.94 0.00 -33.28
CA LEU A 311 5.52 -0.38 -33.19
C LEU A 311 4.83 0.28 -31.98
N GLY A 312 5.44 0.21 -30.79
CA GLY A 312 4.93 0.88 -29.60
C GLY A 312 4.78 2.40 -29.81
N MET A 313 5.79 3.02 -30.41
CA MET A 313 5.79 4.45 -30.75
C MET A 313 4.64 4.83 -31.69
N VAL A 314 4.41 4.05 -32.75
CA VAL A 314 3.33 4.27 -33.72
C VAL A 314 1.96 4.11 -33.07
N LEU A 315 1.78 3.09 -32.21
CA LEU A 315 0.52 2.89 -31.50
C LEU A 315 0.22 4.06 -30.54
N ILE A 316 1.22 4.54 -29.79
CA ILE A 316 1.06 5.72 -28.92
C ILE A 316 0.67 6.94 -29.75
N PHE A 317 1.38 7.17 -30.86
CA PHE A 317 1.12 8.29 -31.76
C PHE A 317 -0.31 8.28 -32.31
N VAL A 318 -0.77 7.12 -32.81
CA VAL A 318 -2.16 6.97 -33.29
C VAL A 318 -3.16 7.24 -32.18
N GLY A 319 -2.88 6.79 -30.94
CA GLY A 319 -3.71 7.09 -29.78
C GLY A 319 -3.91 8.58 -29.56
N PHE A 320 -2.81 9.33 -29.41
CA PHE A 320 -2.86 10.76 -29.13
C PHE A 320 -3.44 11.58 -30.30
N THR A 321 -3.20 11.16 -31.56
CA THR A 321 -3.82 11.85 -32.70
C THR A 321 -5.34 11.81 -32.68
N GLY A 322 -5.94 10.76 -32.08
CA GLY A 322 -7.38 10.63 -31.93
C GLY A 322 -8.00 11.54 -30.88
N GLU A 323 -7.21 12.08 -29.95
CA GLU A 323 -7.66 12.93 -28.84
C GLU A 323 -7.40 14.42 -29.11
N GLY A 324 -6.20 14.76 -29.58
CA GLY A 324 -5.70 16.14 -29.67
C GLY A 324 -5.16 16.59 -31.05
N GLY A 325 -5.17 15.69 -32.03
CA GLY A 325 -4.59 15.92 -33.35
C GLY A 325 -3.06 15.71 -33.41
N VAL A 326 -2.46 16.02 -34.56
CA VAL A 326 -1.07 15.62 -34.88
C VAL A 326 -0.01 16.37 -34.06
N PHE A 327 -0.20 17.67 -33.82
CA PHE A 327 0.78 18.46 -33.07
C PHE A 327 0.85 18.05 -31.59
N GLU A 328 -0.30 17.86 -30.95
CA GLU A 328 -0.39 17.38 -29.56
C GLU A 328 0.23 15.98 -29.43
N ALA A 329 -0.10 15.07 -30.37
CA ALA A 329 0.49 13.73 -30.41
C ALA A 329 2.02 13.73 -30.51
N CYS A 330 2.62 14.64 -31.29
CA CYS A 330 4.08 14.77 -31.35
C CYS A 330 4.69 15.18 -30.00
N VAL A 331 4.06 16.13 -29.30
CA VAL A 331 4.54 16.63 -28.01
C VAL A 331 4.40 15.55 -26.94
N GLU A 332 3.25 14.88 -26.86
CA GLU A 332 3.00 13.81 -25.88
C GLU A 332 3.86 12.57 -26.14
N LEU A 333 4.14 12.25 -27.40
CA LEU A 333 5.06 11.17 -27.75
C LEU A 333 6.49 11.49 -27.27
N PHE A 334 6.94 12.72 -27.49
CA PHE A 334 8.26 13.17 -27.02
C PHE A 334 8.35 13.13 -25.49
N ASP A 335 7.33 13.62 -24.79
CA ASP A 335 7.24 13.53 -23.32
C ASP A 335 7.24 12.08 -22.84
N THR A 336 6.52 11.18 -23.53
CA THR A 336 6.49 9.76 -23.21
C THR A 336 7.89 9.13 -23.29
N VAL A 337 8.65 9.42 -24.35
CA VAL A 337 10.01 8.88 -24.52
C VAL A 337 10.97 9.43 -23.46
N LEU A 338 10.94 10.75 -23.23
CA LEU A 338 11.77 11.38 -22.20
C LEU A 338 11.42 10.87 -20.80
N GLY A 339 10.13 10.74 -20.50
CA GLY A 339 9.64 10.20 -19.24
C GLY A 339 10.06 8.75 -19.01
N LEU A 340 10.04 7.89 -20.04
CA LEU A 340 10.53 6.51 -19.93
C LEU A 340 12.05 6.48 -19.66
N GLY A 341 12.84 7.28 -20.37
CA GLY A 341 14.29 7.37 -20.14
C GLY A 341 14.62 7.86 -18.73
N SER A 342 13.96 8.93 -18.29
CA SER A 342 14.11 9.50 -16.94
C SER A 342 13.74 8.49 -15.84
N ASN A 343 12.64 7.75 -16.04
CA ASN A 343 12.19 6.74 -15.08
C ASN A 343 13.17 5.57 -14.98
N VAL A 344 13.73 5.10 -16.09
CA VAL A 344 14.73 4.02 -16.06
C VAL A 344 16.03 4.52 -15.41
N ALA A 345 16.45 5.74 -15.74
CA ALA A 345 17.63 6.36 -15.13
C ALA A 345 17.46 6.60 -13.62
N SER A 346 16.25 6.83 -13.12
CA SER A 346 16.02 7.05 -11.68
C SER A 346 16.37 5.83 -10.82
N PHE A 347 16.32 4.61 -11.39
CA PHE A 347 16.71 3.38 -10.71
C PHE A 347 18.23 3.25 -10.50
N THR A 348 19.05 4.10 -11.11
CA THR A 348 20.48 4.20 -10.74
C THR A 348 20.67 4.51 -9.26
N ARG A 349 19.67 5.13 -8.60
CA ARG A 349 19.67 5.37 -7.16
C ARG A 349 19.75 4.07 -6.34
N LEU A 350 19.17 2.96 -6.79
CA LEU A 350 19.31 1.67 -6.10
C LEU A 350 20.80 1.32 -5.94
N ALA A 351 21.57 1.45 -7.02
CA ALA A 351 23.00 1.19 -6.99
C ALA A 351 23.75 2.23 -6.16
N ALA A 352 23.42 3.52 -6.29
CA ALA A 352 24.06 4.57 -5.50
C ALA A 352 23.93 4.31 -3.98
N PHE A 353 22.71 3.99 -3.51
CA PHE A 353 22.48 3.71 -2.09
C PHE A 353 23.10 2.38 -1.63
N GLY A 354 23.09 1.34 -2.48
CA GLY A 354 23.83 0.11 -2.21
C GLY A 354 25.34 0.35 -2.08
N LEU A 355 25.93 1.16 -2.96
CA LEU A 355 27.35 1.52 -2.87
C LEU A 355 27.65 2.32 -1.61
N THR A 356 26.81 3.29 -1.24
CA THR A 356 27.02 4.05 0.01
C THR A 356 26.96 3.15 1.24
N HIS A 357 26.04 2.18 1.26
CA HIS A 357 25.95 1.18 2.33
C HIS A 357 27.25 0.41 2.49
N THR A 358 27.73 -0.17 1.38
CA THR A 358 28.98 -0.94 1.37
C THR A 358 30.20 -0.08 1.71
N ALA A 359 30.21 1.19 1.29
CA ALA A 359 31.30 2.13 1.55
C ALA A 359 31.35 2.54 3.04
N LEU A 360 30.20 2.84 3.66
CA LEU A 360 30.15 3.15 5.09
C LEU A 360 30.54 1.93 5.94
N GLY A 361 30.07 0.73 5.57
CA GLY A 361 30.50 -0.53 6.19
C GLY A 361 32.01 -0.75 6.08
N TRP A 362 32.60 -0.45 4.91
CA TRP A 362 34.04 -0.53 4.70
C TRP A 362 34.83 0.46 5.57
N ILE A 363 34.36 1.70 5.71
CA ILE A 363 35.00 2.72 6.58
C ILE A 363 34.99 2.28 8.04
N VAL A 364 33.85 1.77 8.54
CA VAL A 364 33.73 1.27 9.93
C VAL A 364 34.67 0.08 10.15
N TRP A 365 34.74 -0.83 9.19
CA TRP A 365 35.63 -1.99 9.26
C TRP A 365 37.10 -1.60 9.26
N GLU A 366 37.51 -0.67 8.39
CA GLU A 366 38.89 -0.21 8.32
C GLU A 366 39.32 0.52 9.61
N GLY A 367 38.45 1.37 10.15
CA GLY A 367 38.68 2.02 11.45
C GLY A 367 38.83 1.01 12.60
N THR A 368 38.03 -0.06 12.58
CA THR A 368 38.10 -1.16 13.55
C THR A 368 39.43 -1.91 13.44
N ARG A 369 39.82 -2.30 12.22
CA ARG A 369 41.09 -3.00 11.95
C ARG A 369 42.30 -2.16 12.30
N ALA A 370 42.24 -0.84 12.10
CA ALA A 370 43.33 0.05 12.44
C ALA A 370 43.59 0.13 13.96
N LEU A 371 42.55 -0.02 14.78
CA LEU A 371 42.64 0.03 16.25
C LEU A 371 43.03 -1.31 16.89
N TRP A 372 42.69 -2.42 16.23
CA TRP A 372 42.91 -3.78 16.73
C TRP A 372 44.34 -4.10 17.20
N PRO A 373 45.42 -3.67 16.52
CA PRO A 373 46.78 -4.04 16.91
C PRO A 373 47.32 -3.30 18.15
N ARG A 374 46.61 -2.30 18.71
CA ARG A 374 47.12 -1.39 19.76
C ARG A 374 47.00 -1.93 21.20
N GLY A 375 47.02 -3.24 21.40
CA GLY A 375 46.88 -3.87 22.73
C GLY A 375 45.46 -3.76 23.30
N THR A 376 45.31 -3.93 24.62
CA THR A 376 43.98 -4.03 25.30
C THR A 376 43.13 -2.76 25.16
N THR A 377 43.73 -1.58 25.22
CA THR A 377 43.06 -0.30 24.97
C THR A 377 42.64 -0.15 23.50
N GLY A 378 43.45 -0.68 22.58
CA GLY A 378 43.11 -0.79 21.15
C GLY A 378 41.90 -1.68 20.88
N VAL A 379 41.80 -2.83 21.56
CA VAL A 379 40.65 -3.75 21.44
C VAL A 379 39.36 -3.10 21.94
N ALA A 380 39.41 -2.40 23.08
CA ALA A 380 38.25 -1.68 23.60
C ALA A 380 37.79 -0.56 22.62
N GLY A 381 38.75 0.19 22.07
CA GLY A 381 38.47 1.21 21.05
C GLY A 381 37.90 0.61 19.76
N ALA A 382 38.45 -0.50 19.28
CA ALA A 382 37.97 -1.22 18.10
C ALA A 382 36.53 -1.71 18.29
N ALA A 383 36.22 -2.30 19.45
CA ALA A 383 34.86 -2.74 19.78
C ALA A 383 33.88 -1.56 19.82
N ALA A 384 34.28 -0.43 20.42
CA ALA A 384 33.45 0.77 20.47
C ALA A 384 33.16 1.32 19.06
N VAL A 385 34.19 1.44 18.22
CA VAL A 385 34.04 1.91 16.83
C VAL A 385 33.16 0.95 16.01
N PHE A 386 33.36 -0.36 16.16
CA PHE A 386 32.57 -1.35 15.43
C PHE A 386 31.09 -1.29 15.81
N VAL A 387 30.77 -1.28 17.11
CA VAL A 387 29.37 -1.26 17.58
C VAL A 387 28.71 0.08 17.27
N ALA A 388 29.36 1.19 17.59
CA ALA A 388 28.79 2.51 17.36
C ALA A 388 28.65 2.82 15.86
N GLY A 389 29.64 2.44 15.06
CA GLY A 389 29.64 2.62 13.61
C GLY A 389 28.54 1.82 12.92
N ASN A 390 28.40 0.53 13.23
CA ASN A 390 27.31 -0.29 12.67
C ASN A 390 25.94 0.17 13.15
N LEU A 391 25.79 0.57 14.42
CA LEU A 391 24.51 1.09 14.92
C LEU A 391 24.11 2.40 14.21
N LEU A 392 25.08 3.29 13.98
CA LEU A 392 24.85 4.55 13.27
C LEU A 392 24.51 4.30 11.79
N ALA A 393 25.29 3.45 11.11
CA ALA A 393 25.03 3.06 9.72
C ALA A 393 23.64 2.44 9.58
N PHE A 394 23.32 1.46 10.43
CA PHE A 394 22.01 0.82 10.49
C PHE A 394 20.86 1.84 10.64
N ALA A 395 20.97 2.75 11.61
CA ALA A 395 19.90 3.70 11.91
C ALA A 395 19.70 4.75 10.80
N LEU A 396 20.79 5.30 10.26
CA LEU A 396 20.72 6.31 9.20
C LEU A 396 20.32 5.69 7.87
N GLU A 397 21.01 4.64 7.45
CA GLU A 397 20.82 4.06 6.12
C GLU A 397 19.52 3.28 6.03
N GLY A 398 19.12 2.56 7.09
CA GLY A 398 17.85 1.84 7.10
C GLY A 398 16.65 2.78 6.86
N LEU A 399 16.68 3.98 7.45
CA LEU A 399 15.66 4.99 7.24
C LEU A 399 15.75 5.61 5.83
N VAL A 400 16.95 6.01 5.40
CA VAL A 400 17.16 6.64 4.09
C VAL A 400 16.75 5.69 2.96
N VAL A 401 17.19 4.44 3.01
CA VAL A 401 16.85 3.41 2.01
C VAL A 401 15.35 3.14 1.99
N ALA A 402 14.69 3.04 3.14
CA ALA A 402 13.23 2.87 3.18
C ALA A 402 12.49 4.03 2.51
N ILE A 403 12.88 5.29 2.79
CA ILE A 403 12.28 6.49 2.16
C ILE A 403 12.51 6.49 0.65
N GLN A 404 13.69 6.05 0.20
CA GLN A 404 14.04 6.06 -1.21
C GLN A 404 13.32 4.94 -1.99
N ALA A 405 13.17 3.75 -1.39
CA ALA A 405 12.35 2.68 -1.95
C ALA A 405 10.88 3.13 -2.08
N LEU A 406 10.33 3.81 -1.06
CA LEU A 406 9.00 4.44 -1.12
C LEU A 406 8.87 5.44 -2.27
N ARG A 407 9.88 6.29 -2.45
CA ARG A 407 9.89 7.27 -3.53
C ARG A 407 9.77 6.59 -4.89
N LEU A 408 10.61 5.59 -5.16
CA LEU A 408 10.60 4.86 -6.44
C LEU A 408 9.28 4.11 -6.67
N GLU A 409 8.71 3.56 -5.62
CA GLU A 409 7.42 2.89 -5.70
C GLU A 409 6.29 3.87 -6.05
N TYR A 410 6.25 5.05 -5.41
CA TYR A 410 5.17 6.01 -5.57
C TYR A 410 5.25 6.81 -6.87
N TYR A 411 6.44 7.30 -7.23
CA TYR A 411 6.59 8.20 -8.38
C TYR A 411 6.85 7.45 -9.68
N GLU A 412 7.46 6.27 -9.64
CA GLU A 412 7.87 5.55 -10.85
C GLU A 412 7.03 4.30 -11.12
N LEU A 413 6.59 3.55 -10.10
CA LEU A 413 5.75 2.36 -10.30
C LEU A 413 4.25 2.70 -10.24
N PHE A 414 3.77 3.32 -9.16
CA PHE A 414 2.33 3.56 -8.95
C PHE A 414 1.72 4.55 -9.93
N SER A 415 2.49 5.56 -10.36
CA SER A 415 2.08 6.48 -11.43
C SER A 415 1.80 5.78 -12.77
N ARG A 416 2.30 4.55 -12.98
CA ARG A 416 2.03 3.72 -14.17
C ARG A 416 0.84 2.79 -13.98
N VAL A 417 0.55 2.39 -12.74
CA VAL A 417 -0.56 1.50 -12.41
C VAL A 417 -1.88 2.26 -12.31
N PHE A 418 -1.85 3.48 -11.76
CA PHE A 418 -3.02 4.29 -11.44
C PHE A 418 -3.08 5.56 -12.29
N GLN A 419 -4.24 5.82 -12.90
CA GLN A 419 -4.54 7.12 -13.54
C GLN A 419 -5.40 8.02 -12.64
N SER A 420 -6.26 7.41 -11.82
CA SER A 420 -7.17 8.12 -10.94
C SER A 420 -7.11 7.54 -9.53
N GLN A 421 -7.49 8.37 -8.55
CA GLN A 421 -7.74 7.88 -7.20
C GLN A 421 -9.18 7.39 -7.09
N GLY A 422 -9.39 6.33 -6.31
CA GLY A 422 -10.72 5.82 -5.97
C GLY A 422 -11.33 6.52 -4.76
N ARG A 423 -12.63 6.34 -4.55
CA ARG A 423 -13.31 6.73 -3.30
C ARG A 423 -13.07 5.72 -2.17
N PRO A 424 -12.52 6.12 -1.00
CA PRO A 424 -12.31 5.19 0.11
C PRO A 424 -13.62 4.81 0.79
N PHE A 425 -13.78 3.53 1.12
CA PHE A 425 -14.91 3.06 1.91
C PHE A 425 -14.82 3.52 3.37
N ARG A 426 -15.83 4.27 3.83
CA ARG A 426 -15.92 4.81 5.20
C ARG A 426 -17.16 4.25 5.89
N PRO A 427 -17.05 3.06 6.53
CA PRO A 427 -18.19 2.49 7.23
C PRO A 427 -18.59 3.38 8.40
N TRP A 428 -19.89 3.57 8.59
CA TRP A 428 -20.42 4.27 9.74
C TRP A 428 -20.27 3.39 10.98
N ARG A 429 -19.43 3.82 11.92
CA ARG A 429 -19.21 3.18 13.22
C ARG A 429 -19.39 4.19 14.33
N LEU A 430 -20.08 3.77 15.36
CA LEU A 430 -20.08 4.43 16.66
C LEU A 430 -19.90 3.36 17.73
N PRO A 431 -19.05 3.61 18.76
CA PRO A 431 -18.92 2.70 19.88
C PRO A 431 -20.29 2.57 20.57
N VAL A 432 -20.67 1.32 20.90
CA VAL A 432 -21.90 1.03 21.63
C VAL A 432 -21.52 0.60 23.05
N VAL A 433 -21.99 1.33 24.05
CA VAL A 433 -21.80 0.99 25.46
C VAL A 433 -22.95 0.10 25.92
N THR A 434 -22.59 -1.04 26.52
CA THR A 434 -23.52 -2.06 27.02
C THR A 434 -23.88 -1.87 28.50
N GLU A 435 -23.36 -0.83 29.17
CA GLU A 435 -23.70 -0.58 30.58
C GLU A 435 -25.21 -0.40 30.73
N GLU A 436 -25.82 -1.24 31.58
CA GLU A 436 -27.07 -0.90 32.23
C GLU A 436 -26.93 0.53 32.78
N VAL A 437 -27.88 1.39 32.41
CA VAL A 437 -28.01 2.70 33.00
C VAL A 437 -28.31 2.47 34.48
N ALA A 438 -27.27 2.37 35.30
CA ALA A 438 -27.41 2.37 36.74
C ALA A 438 -28.14 3.68 37.09
N PRO A 439 -29.33 3.61 37.72
CA PRO A 439 -30.00 4.82 38.14
C PRO A 439 -29.06 5.56 39.09
N TRP A 440 -28.82 6.84 38.80
CA TRP A 440 -28.12 7.75 39.68
C TRP A 440 -28.59 7.55 41.13
N PRO A 441 -27.69 7.40 42.12
CA PRO A 441 -28.12 7.29 43.51
C PRO A 441 -28.84 8.59 43.87
N ARG A 442 -30.16 8.50 44.04
CA ARG A 442 -30.99 9.60 44.53
C ARG A 442 -30.45 10.00 45.90
N GLY A 443 -30.11 11.28 46.04
CA GLY A 443 -30.02 12.04 47.28
C GLY A 443 -29.45 11.31 48.50
N SER A 444 -28.22 11.66 48.88
CA SER A 444 -27.91 11.72 50.31
C SER A 444 -28.87 12.72 50.96
N PRO A 445 -29.67 12.36 51.98
CA PRO A 445 -30.37 13.36 52.76
C PRO A 445 -29.30 14.17 53.52
N ALA A 446 -29.47 15.49 53.50
CA ALA A 446 -28.77 16.36 54.41
C ALA A 446 -28.92 15.84 55.86
N SER A 447 -27.79 15.59 56.52
CA SER A 447 -27.72 15.53 57.97
C SER A 447 -26.68 16.54 58.41
N HIS A 448 -27.15 17.46 59.26
CA HIS A 448 -26.43 18.50 59.97
C HIS A 448 -25.14 18.04 60.66
#